data_AF-A0AAU4DWP4-F1
#
_entry.id   AF-A0AAU4DWP4-F1
#
_cell.length_a   1.000
_cell.length_b   1.000
_cell.length_c   1.000
_cell.angle_alpha   90.00
_cell.angle_beta   90.00
_cell.angle_gamma   90.00
#
_symmetry.space_group_name_H-M   'P 1'
#
loop_
_entity.id
_entity.type
_entity.pdbx_description
1 polymer ?
#
loop_
_entity_poly.entity_id
_entity_poly.type
_entity_poly.pdbx_seq_one_letter_code
_entity_poly.pdbx_strand_id
1 'polypeptide(L)' 'MGEALTVGGSNPEKAASPPRGECRQCWEHAYDSRRVHAHLAPGEECEPCLSHMGGRHPAHLIVT' A
#
# COMPACT_ATOMS: atom_id res chain seq x y z
N MET A 1 8.93 -22.64 -4.70
CA MET A 1 9.29 -21.39 -5.40
C MET A 1 8.77 -20.22 -4.59
N GLY A 2 9.49 -19.85 -3.53
CA GLY A 2 9.17 -18.68 -2.70
C GLY A 2 9.95 -17.49 -3.24
N GLU A 3 9.27 -16.59 -3.93
CA GLU A 3 9.85 -15.34 -4.41
C GLU A 3 10.19 -14.45 -3.19
N ALA A 4 11.48 -14.18 -3.04
CA ALA A 4 11.98 -13.23 -2.07
C ALA A 4 11.40 -11.84 -2.40
N LEU A 5 10.39 -11.43 -1.63
CA LEU A 5 9.91 -10.05 -1.64
C LEU A 5 11.03 -9.18 -1.10
N THR A 6 11.79 -8.58 -2.01
CA THR A 6 12.77 -7.55 -1.69
C THR A 6 12.07 -6.44 -0.91
N VAL A 7 12.32 -6.39 0.39
CA VAL A 7 11.97 -5.26 1.25
C VAL A 7 12.62 -4.02 0.64
N GLY A 8 11.85 -3.26 -0.13
CA GLY A 8 12.29 -2.03 -0.78
C GLY A 8 12.03 -1.92 -2.29
N GLY A 9 11.46 -2.91 -2.98
CA GLY A 9 11.19 -2.82 -4.43
C GLY A 9 9.73 -2.51 -4.77
N SER A 10 9.48 -1.44 -5.52
CA SER A 10 8.17 -1.16 -6.14
C SER A 10 7.78 -2.24 -7.15
N ASN A 11 6.59 -2.82 -6.98
CA ASN A 11 5.94 -3.78 -7.87
C ASN A 11 4.51 -3.29 -8.18
N PRO A 12 4.34 -2.42 -9.20
CA PRO A 12 3.05 -1.80 -9.52
C PRO A 12 2.02 -2.81 -10.04
N GLU A 13 2.45 -3.90 -10.68
CA GLU A 13 1.55 -4.95 -11.20
C GLU A 13 0.85 -5.69 -10.05
N LYS A 14 1.61 -6.04 -9.01
CA LYS A 14 1.06 -6.66 -7.80
C LYS A 14 0.21 -5.67 -6.99
N ALA A 15 0.62 -4.41 -6.91
CA ALA A 15 -0.12 -3.34 -6.25
C ALA A 15 -1.51 -3.09 -6.87
N ALA A 16 -1.66 -3.27 -8.18
CA ALA A 16 -2.92 -3.04 -8.89
C ALA A 16 -3.98 -4.15 -8.66
N SER A 17 -3.58 -5.30 -8.09
CA SER A 17 -4.45 -6.47 -7.96
C SER A 17 -4.56 -6.96 -6.50
N PRO A 18 -5.16 -6.16 -5.59
CA PRO A 18 -5.45 -6.60 -4.22
C PRO A 18 -6.46 -7.75 -4.20
N PRO A 19 -6.28 -8.77 -3.33
CA PRO A 19 -7.26 -9.83 -3.17
C PRO A 19 -8.52 -9.33 -2.45
N ARG A 20 -9.62 -10.11 -2.55
CA ARG A 20 -10.87 -9.81 -1.84
C ARG A 20 -10.65 -9.73 -0.34
N GLY A 21 -11.27 -8.75 0.31
CA GLY A 21 -11.11 -8.46 1.75
C GLY A 21 -9.97 -7.50 2.07
N GLU A 22 -9.05 -7.23 1.14
CA GLU A 22 -7.95 -6.30 1.37
C GLU A 22 -8.30 -4.86 0.97
N CYS A 23 -7.68 -3.91 1.65
CA CYS A 23 -7.75 -2.49 1.32
C CYS A 23 -6.82 -2.18 0.13
N ARG A 24 -7.38 -1.57 -0.93
CA ARG A 24 -6.63 -1.17 -2.13
C ARG A 24 -5.43 -0.27 -1.83
N GLN A 25 -5.59 0.74 -0.98
CA GLN A 25 -4.49 1.66 -0.63
C GLN A 25 -3.42 0.99 0.22
N CYS A 26 -3.79 0.14 1.19
CA CYS A 26 -2.82 -0.56 2.03
C CYS A 26 -2.00 -1.55 1.21
N TRP A 27 -2.66 -2.22 0.25
CA TRP A 27 -2.00 -3.09 -0.70
C TRP A 27 -1.05 -2.32 -1.62
N GLU A 28 -1.47 -1.17 -2.13
CA GLU A 28 -0.60 -0.31 -2.92
C GLU A 28 0.62 0.16 -2.13
N HIS A 29 0.45 0.58 -0.88
CA HIS A 29 1.56 0.97 -0.01
C HIS A 29 2.51 -0.20 0.27
N ALA A 30 2.01 -1.42 0.47
CA ALA A 30 2.86 -2.59 0.71
C ALA A 30 3.74 -2.96 -0.49
N TYR A 31 3.23 -2.82 -1.72
CA TYR A 31 3.91 -3.30 -2.92
C TYR A 31 4.49 -2.22 -3.81
N ASP A 32 4.04 -0.97 -3.73
CA ASP A 32 4.51 0.16 -4.54
C ASP A 32 4.83 1.39 -3.67
N SER A 33 5.41 1.16 -2.48
CA SER A 33 5.73 2.21 -1.50
C SER A 33 6.56 3.36 -2.05
N ARG A 34 7.47 3.12 -3.02
CA ARG A 34 8.26 4.21 -3.60
C ARG A 34 7.39 5.17 -4.40
N ARG A 35 6.36 4.67 -5.11
CA ARG A 35 5.42 5.53 -5.83
C ARG A 35 4.53 6.28 -4.85
N VAL A 36 4.02 5.59 -3.83
CA VAL A 36 3.20 6.19 -2.77
C VAL A 36 3.94 7.35 -2.09
N HIS A 37 5.23 7.20 -1.81
CA HIS A 37 6.03 8.23 -1.14
C HIS A 37 6.81 9.14 -2.09
N ALA A 38 6.62 9.05 -3.41
CA ALA A 38 7.38 9.85 -4.38
C ALA A 38 7.18 11.36 -4.22
N HIS A 39 6.06 11.77 -3.61
CA HIS A 39 5.70 13.16 -3.34
C HIS A 39 6.06 13.64 -1.93
N LEU A 40 6.53 12.75 -1.06
CA LEU A 40 6.83 13.06 0.34
C LEU A 40 8.32 13.39 0.51
N ALA A 41 8.62 14.37 1.37
CA ALA A 41 9.99 14.61 1.78
C ALA A 41 10.49 13.52 2.77
N PRO A 42 11.80 13.31 2.91
CA PRO A 42 12.34 12.41 3.93
C PRO A 42 11.86 12.80 5.33
N GLY A 43 11.18 11.86 6.00
CA GLY A 43 10.62 12.07 7.34
C GLY A 43 9.23 12.71 7.38
N GLU A 44 8.65 13.05 6.22
CA GLU A 44 7.26 13.48 6.14
C GLU A 44 6.29 12.31 6.33
N GLU A 45 5.19 12.53 7.03
CA GLU A 45 4.21 11.49 7.30
C GLU A 45 3.18 11.38 6.17
N CYS A 46 2.85 10.15 5.78
CA CYS A 46 1.82 9.89 4.80
C CYS A 46 0.42 10.00 5.44
N GLU A 47 -0.25 11.14 5.27
CA GLU A 47 -1.58 11.40 5.86
C GLU A 47 -2.64 10.30 5.54
N PRO A 48 -2.74 9.76 4.30
CA PRO A 48 -3.63 8.64 4.01
C PRO A 48 -3.29 7.38 4.82
N CYS A 49 -2.00 7.09 5.01
CA CYS A 49 -1.56 5.95 5.82
C CYS A 49 -1.89 6.17 7.30
N LEU A 50 -1.64 7.36 7.85
CA LEU A 50 -2.00 7.70 9.23
C LEU A 50 -3.51 7.57 9.47
N SER A 51 -4.31 8.04 8.52
CA SER A 51 -5.78 7.97 8.58
C SER A 51 -6.31 6.54 8.65
N HIS A 52 -5.57 5.59 8.08
CA HIS A 52 -5.93 4.17 8.02
C HIS A 52 -5.19 3.30 9.05
N MET A 53 -4.20 3.86 9.75
CA MET A 53 -3.43 3.16 10.79
C MET A 53 -4.38 2.66 11.89
N GLY A 54 -4.20 1.42 12.34
CA GLY A 54 -5.10 0.79 13.32
C GLY A 54 -6.37 0.15 12.73
N GLY A 55 -6.42 -0.07 11.41
CA GLY A 55 -7.48 -0.85 10.77
C GLY A 55 -8.70 -0.04 10.32
N ARG A 56 -8.60 1.29 10.33
CA ARG A 56 -9.64 2.22 9.86
C ARG A 56 -9.62 2.32 8.33
N HIS A 57 -10.11 1.29 7.66
CA HIS A 57 -10.26 1.30 6.21
C HIS A 57 -11.69 1.70 5.81
N PRO A 58 -11.88 2.68 4.92
CA PRO A 58 -13.20 2.97 4.40
C PRO A 58 -13.69 1.81 3.52
N ALA A 59 -14.95 1.42 3.67
CA ALA A 59 -15.50 0.21 3.04
C ALA A 59 -15.38 0.20 1.50
N HIS A 60 -15.42 1.36 0.86
CA HIS A 60 -15.28 1.48 -0.60
C HIS A 60 -13.86 1.20 -1.13
N LEU A 61 -12.86 1.18 -0.25
CA LEU A 61 -11.49 0.79 -0.59
C LEU A 61 -11.22 -0.70 -0.36
N ILE A 62 -12.10 -1.40 0.37
CA ILE A 62 -12.01 -2.85 0.53
C ILE A 62 -12.48 -3.51 -0.76
N VAL A 63 -11.67 -4.41 -1.30
CA VAL A 63 -12.06 -5.22 -2.46
C VAL A 63 -13.16 -6.18 -2.03
N THR A 64 -14.35 -6.01 -2.59
CA THR A 64 -15.48 -6.93 -2.41
C THR A 64 -15.42 -8.09 -3.37
#